data_AF-L7LT50-F1
#
_entry.id   AF-L7LT50-F1
#
_cell.length_a   1.000
_cell.length_b   1.000
_cell.length_c   1.000
_cell.angle_alpha   90.00
_cell.angle_beta   90.00
_cell.angle_gamma   90.00
#
_symmetry.space_group_name_H-M   'P 1'
#
loop_
_entity.id
_entity.type
_entity.pdbx_description
1 polymer ?
#
loop_
_entity_poly.entity_id
_entity_poly.type
_entity_poly.pdbx_seq_one_letter_code
_entity_poly.pdbx_strand_id
1 'polypeptide(L)'
;MHLSIFKSVQLVASFQLRKHSCRFAVSSNAVRKMSTKVKFLSQEEAIKIDQELFSEYAYSLDQLMELAGLSVATAVAKSYPKATMTKGATVLVCCGPGNNGGDGLVCARHLKLFGYEPSVFYPKQSNKPLFQNLTKQCQEMEVPFLSFLPDSQLIADSYNVVVDALFGFSFKPPVRPEFADVLDKIKKVKIPVASIDIPSGWDVENGGDTEALQPECLVSLTAPKLCSRNFKGRWHWLGGRFVPPALAAKYELNLPPYPGTECCVLLTPPARWHWLGGRFVPPALAAKYELNLPPYPGTECCVLLTPPASS
;
A
#
# COMPACT_ATOMS: atom_id res chain seq x y z
N MET A 1 -25.26 -34.21 -52.17
CA MET A 1 -25.04 -33.10 -53.13
C MET A 1 -24.77 -31.85 -52.30
N HIS A 2 -23.53 -31.58 -51.91
CA HIS A 2 -22.43 -30.92 -52.64
C HIS A 2 -22.20 -29.49 -52.14
N LEU A 3 -21.04 -29.33 -51.51
CA LEU A 3 -20.26 -28.12 -51.18
C LEU A 3 -20.07 -27.15 -52.37
N SER A 4 -19.95 -25.85 -52.08
CA SER A 4 -19.08 -24.87 -52.80
C SER A 4 -19.15 -23.50 -52.09
N ILE A 5 -18.14 -22.88 -51.46
CA ILE A 5 -16.72 -22.59 -51.75
C ILE A 5 -16.49 -21.54 -52.88
N PHE A 6 -15.98 -20.37 -52.45
CA PHE A 6 -15.03 -19.41 -53.07
C PHE A 6 -15.12 -19.04 -54.56
N LYS A 7 -15.17 -17.72 -54.84
CA LYS A 7 -14.12 -16.89 -55.50
C LYS A 7 -14.73 -15.63 -56.13
N SER A 8 -14.15 -14.47 -55.84
CA SER A 8 -13.76 -13.48 -56.86
C SER A 8 -12.73 -12.52 -56.27
N VAL A 9 -11.58 -12.45 -56.94
CA VAL A 9 -10.33 -11.81 -56.57
C VAL A 9 -10.06 -10.69 -57.59
N GLN A 10 -9.44 -9.60 -57.10
CA GLN A 10 -8.67 -8.58 -57.84
C GLN A 10 -9.40 -7.63 -58.80
N LEU A 11 -9.42 -6.35 -58.41
CA LEU A 11 -8.86 -5.30 -59.26
C LEU A 11 -8.17 -4.23 -58.39
N VAL A 12 -6.85 -4.17 -58.52
CA VAL A 12 -6.00 -3.09 -58.02
C VAL A 12 -5.86 -2.07 -59.15
N ALA A 13 -6.07 -0.78 -58.88
CA ALA A 13 -5.11 0.30 -59.20
C ALA A 13 -5.69 1.70 -58.98
N SER A 14 -4.83 2.55 -58.40
CA SER A 14 -4.78 4.01 -58.61
C SER A 14 -5.82 4.88 -57.91
N PHE A 15 -5.55 5.33 -56.68
CA PHE A 15 -5.90 6.72 -56.32
C PHE A 15 -4.84 7.34 -55.41
N GLN A 16 -4.46 8.56 -55.78
CA GLN A 16 -3.28 9.30 -55.35
C GLN A 16 -3.33 9.72 -53.87
N LEU A 17 -2.16 9.63 -53.23
CA LEU A 17 -1.80 10.34 -52.01
C LEU A 17 -1.99 11.86 -52.19
N ARG A 18 -3.07 12.43 -51.65
CA ARG A 18 -3.12 13.84 -51.28
C ARG A 18 -2.71 13.99 -49.81
N LYS A 19 -1.49 14.48 -49.61
CA LYS A 19 -1.02 15.01 -48.32
C LYS A 19 -1.92 16.19 -47.93
N HIS A 20 -2.71 16.06 -46.88
CA HIS A 20 -3.23 17.21 -46.14
C HIS A 20 -2.55 17.20 -44.78
N SER A 21 -1.53 18.06 -44.66
CA SER A 21 -0.82 18.35 -43.43
C SER A 21 -1.74 19.16 -42.52
N CYS A 22 -2.54 18.48 -41.70
CA CYS A 22 -3.20 19.13 -40.58
C CYS A 22 -2.15 19.34 -39.48
N ARG A 23 -1.50 20.52 -39.48
CA ARG A 23 -0.59 20.94 -38.42
C ARG A 23 -1.43 21.26 -37.18
N PHE A 24 -1.66 20.28 -36.33
CA PHE A 24 -1.95 20.56 -34.93
C PHE A 24 -0.66 21.03 -34.27
N ALA A 25 -0.46 22.35 -34.26
CA ALA A 25 0.49 22.99 -33.39
C ALA A 25 -0.02 22.81 -31.94
N VAL A 26 0.34 21.70 -31.31
CA VAL A 26 0.25 21.59 -29.85
C VAL A 26 1.27 22.57 -29.31
N SER A 27 0.77 23.73 -28.88
CA SER A 27 1.55 24.74 -28.17
C SER A 27 2.30 24.04 -27.03
N SER A 28 3.62 24.03 -27.12
CA SER A 28 4.57 23.42 -26.17
C SER A 28 4.63 24.13 -24.81
N ASN A 29 3.60 24.90 -24.45
CA ASN A 29 3.55 25.72 -23.24
C ASN A 29 2.49 25.29 -22.21
N ALA A 30 1.85 24.12 -22.38
CA ALA A 30 0.80 23.64 -21.47
C ALA A 30 1.19 22.46 -20.55
N VAL A 31 2.47 22.07 -20.48
CA VAL A 31 2.98 21.12 -19.46
C VAL A 31 3.93 21.85 -18.52
N ARG A 32 3.45 22.92 -17.90
CA ARG A 32 4.11 23.52 -16.74
C ARG A 32 3.82 22.63 -15.53
N LYS A 33 4.75 21.70 -15.31
CA LYS A 33 5.16 21.10 -14.02
C LYS A 33 4.46 21.69 -12.79
N MET A 34 3.30 21.17 -12.41
CA MET A 34 2.83 21.22 -11.03
C MET A 34 3.12 19.87 -10.41
N SER A 35 4.33 19.72 -9.85
CA SER A 35 4.58 18.73 -8.83
C SER A 35 3.93 19.25 -7.54
N THR A 36 2.60 19.20 -7.45
CA THR A 36 1.94 19.44 -6.16
C THR A 36 2.27 18.25 -5.27
N LYS A 37 2.99 18.50 -4.17
CA LYS A 37 3.27 17.45 -3.18
C LYS A 37 1.94 16.95 -2.63
N VAL A 38 1.85 15.63 -2.39
CA VAL A 38 0.70 15.02 -1.73
C VAL A 38 0.34 15.79 -0.45
N LYS A 39 -0.95 16.07 -0.25
CA LYS A 39 -1.42 16.80 0.93
C LYS A 39 -1.42 15.86 2.13
N PHE A 40 -1.03 16.40 3.28
CA PHE A 40 -1.08 15.71 4.57
C PHE A 40 -2.28 16.27 5.34
N LEU A 41 -3.15 15.39 5.80
CA LEU A 41 -4.44 15.74 6.39
C LEU A 41 -4.34 16.01 7.89
N SER A 42 -5.05 17.04 8.36
CA SER A 42 -5.37 17.18 9.78
C SER A 42 -6.31 16.07 10.26
N GLN A 43 -6.46 15.90 11.57
CA GLN A 43 -7.42 14.93 12.10
C GLN A 43 -8.85 15.29 11.68
N GLU A 44 -9.19 16.57 11.68
CA GLU A 44 -10.49 17.07 11.26
C GLU A 44 -10.78 16.79 9.78
N GLU A 45 -9.81 17.03 8.89
CA GLU A 45 -9.96 16.74 7.46
C GLU A 45 -10.15 15.25 7.21
N ALA A 46 -9.36 14.40 7.87
CA ALA A 46 -9.49 12.95 7.77
C ALA A 46 -10.88 12.46 8.20
N ILE A 47 -11.41 12.99 9.32
CA ILE A 47 -12.77 12.67 9.79
C ILE A 47 -13.83 13.09 8.75
N LYS A 48 -13.72 14.29 8.18
CA LYS A 48 -14.70 14.78 7.19
C LYS A 48 -14.67 13.95 5.91
N ILE A 49 -13.48 13.61 5.41
CA ILE A 49 -13.33 12.76 4.22
C ILE A 49 -13.96 11.38 4.45
N ASP A 50 -13.71 10.75 5.60
CA ASP A 50 -14.32 9.47 5.95
C ASP A 50 -15.86 9.59 6.01
N GLN A 51 -16.38 10.65 6.62
CA GLN A 51 -17.83 10.90 6.70
C GLN A 51 -18.45 11.04 5.30
N GLU A 52 -17.82 11.78 4.39
CA GLU A 52 -18.31 11.94 3.01
C GLU A 52 -18.27 10.62 2.24
N LEU A 53 -17.20 9.82 2.40
CA LEU A 53 -17.10 8.50 1.77
C LEU A 53 -18.28 7.60 2.17
N PHE A 54 -18.68 7.59 3.44
CA PHE A 54 -19.81 6.80 3.93
C PHE A 54 -21.19 7.39 3.58
N SER A 55 -21.30 8.71 3.44
CA SER A 55 -22.58 9.40 3.23
C SER A 55 -22.80 9.78 1.77
N GLU A 56 -22.11 10.81 1.27
CA GLU A 56 -22.26 11.34 -0.08
C GLU A 56 -21.89 10.32 -1.17
N TYR A 57 -20.87 9.50 -0.94
CA TYR A 57 -20.39 8.50 -1.89
C TYR A 57 -20.94 7.09 -1.62
N ALA A 58 -21.71 6.92 -0.55
CA ALA A 58 -22.42 5.68 -0.20
C ALA A 58 -21.54 4.42 -0.17
N TYR A 59 -20.24 4.56 0.13
CA TYR A 59 -19.43 3.39 0.45
C TYR A 59 -19.85 2.83 1.80
N SER A 60 -19.79 1.50 1.93
CA SER A 60 -19.97 0.85 3.21
C SER A 60 -18.62 0.64 3.91
N LEU A 61 -18.65 0.48 5.24
CA LEU A 61 -17.44 0.29 6.05
C LEU A 61 -16.66 -0.97 5.65
N ASP A 62 -17.36 -2.06 5.38
CA ASP A 62 -16.77 -3.32 4.91
C ASP A 62 -16.06 -3.17 3.56
N GLN A 63 -16.61 -2.40 2.60
CA GLN A 63 -15.96 -2.14 1.31
C GLN A 63 -14.63 -1.39 1.47
N LEU A 64 -14.64 -0.29 2.21
CA LEU A 64 -13.43 0.52 2.39
C LEU A 64 -12.38 -0.24 3.20
N MET A 65 -12.79 -0.94 4.25
CA MET A 65 -11.91 -1.76 5.09
C MET A 65 -11.29 -2.93 4.32
N GLU A 66 -12.04 -3.59 3.44
CA GLU A 66 -11.50 -4.66 2.59
C GLU A 66 -10.39 -4.13 1.66
N LEU A 67 -10.62 -2.98 1.02
CA LEU A 67 -9.65 -2.34 0.14
C LEU A 67 -8.43 -1.78 0.90
N ALA A 68 -8.66 -1.21 2.08
CA ALA A 68 -7.61 -0.71 2.96
C ALA A 68 -6.70 -1.84 3.43
N GLY A 69 -7.27 -2.90 4.03
CA GLY A 69 -6.49 -4.04 4.50
C GLY A 69 -5.76 -4.79 3.38
N LEU A 70 -6.36 -4.91 2.18
CA LEU A 70 -5.66 -5.42 0.99
C LEU A 70 -4.45 -4.55 0.61
N SER A 71 -4.62 -3.22 0.65
CA SER A 71 -3.52 -2.27 0.38
C SER A 71 -2.39 -2.41 1.40
N VAL A 72 -2.71 -2.61 2.68
CA VAL A 72 -1.74 -2.86 3.75
C VAL A 72 -1.00 -4.17 3.51
N ALA A 73 -1.72 -5.28 3.28
CA ALA A 73 -1.09 -6.58 3.02
C ALA A 73 -0.15 -6.51 1.80
N THR A 74 -0.56 -5.79 0.75
CA THR A 74 0.25 -5.58 -0.46
C THR A 74 1.51 -4.76 -0.15
N ALA A 75 1.38 -3.68 0.60
CA ALA A 75 2.52 -2.86 1.01
C ALA A 75 3.50 -3.63 1.91
N VAL A 76 2.99 -4.42 2.86
CA VAL A 76 3.80 -5.31 3.72
C VAL A 76 4.54 -6.34 2.85
N ALA A 77 3.86 -6.98 1.91
CA ALA A 77 4.47 -7.98 1.04
C ALA A 77 5.58 -7.40 0.15
N LYS A 78 5.37 -6.20 -0.40
CA LYS A 78 6.38 -5.47 -1.18
C LYS A 78 7.56 -5.00 -0.34
N SER A 79 7.33 -4.60 0.91
CA SER A 79 8.38 -4.09 1.82
C SER A 79 9.23 -5.21 2.42
N TYR A 80 8.61 -6.36 2.66
CA TYR A 80 9.23 -7.52 3.30
C TYR A 80 8.94 -8.79 2.48
N PRO A 81 9.59 -8.97 1.32
CA PRO A 81 9.39 -10.15 0.48
C PRO A 81 9.74 -11.42 1.25
N LYS A 82 8.95 -12.49 1.08
CA LYS A 82 9.15 -13.77 1.80
C LYS A 82 10.56 -14.33 1.68
N ALA A 83 11.19 -14.15 0.50
CA ALA A 83 12.55 -14.62 0.24
C ALA A 83 13.61 -13.94 1.12
N THR A 84 13.30 -12.81 1.77
CA THR A 84 14.24 -12.10 2.67
C THR A 84 14.00 -12.41 4.14
N MET A 85 13.04 -13.27 4.48
CA MET A 85 12.66 -13.61 5.86
C MET A 85 13.43 -14.84 6.37
N THR A 86 13.83 -14.83 7.64
CA THR A 86 14.67 -15.89 8.24
C THR A 86 13.90 -16.84 9.16
N LYS A 87 12.69 -16.48 9.59
CA LYS A 87 11.87 -17.25 10.55
C LYS A 87 10.59 -17.77 9.88
N GLY A 88 10.70 -18.37 8.70
CA GLY A 88 9.54 -18.60 7.83
C GLY A 88 8.94 -17.27 7.35
N ALA A 89 7.74 -17.28 6.78
CA ALA A 89 7.07 -16.06 6.30
C ALA A 89 6.21 -15.42 7.41
N THR A 90 6.69 -15.46 8.65
CA THR A 90 5.93 -15.15 9.87
C THR A 90 5.71 -13.66 10.08
N VAL A 91 4.44 -13.29 10.33
CA VAL A 91 4.02 -11.90 10.59
C VAL A 91 3.10 -11.87 11.80
N LEU A 92 3.36 -11.00 12.77
CA LEU A 92 2.45 -10.78 13.89
C LEU A 92 1.59 -9.55 13.63
N VAL A 93 0.27 -9.70 13.61
CA VAL A 93 -0.67 -8.59 13.41
C VAL A 93 -1.36 -8.26 14.73
N CYS A 94 -1.07 -7.07 15.27
CA CYS A 94 -1.60 -6.59 16.55
C CYS A 94 -2.81 -5.68 16.30
N CYS A 95 -4.03 -6.20 16.50
CA CYS A 95 -5.28 -5.52 16.20
C CYS A 95 -5.86 -4.80 17.42
N GLY A 96 -6.27 -3.55 17.24
CA GLY A 96 -7.02 -2.79 18.24
C GLY A 96 -8.54 -2.93 18.12
N PRO A 97 -9.32 -2.32 19.01
CA PRO A 97 -10.77 -2.55 19.11
C PRO A 97 -11.61 -1.81 18.05
N GLY A 98 -11.00 -0.97 17.22
CA GLY A 98 -11.69 -0.11 16.26
C GLY A 98 -11.42 -0.46 14.79
N ASN A 99 -11.69 0.48 13.89
CA ASN A 99 -11.55 0.28 12.44
C ASN A 99 -10.13 -0.14 12.03
N ASN A 100 -9.09 0.47 12.63
CA ASN A 100 -7.69 0.11 12.36
C ASN A 100 -7.40 -1.38 12.65
N GLY A 101 -8.03 -1.94 13.69
CA GLY A 101 -7.92 -3.37 13.98
C GLY A 101 -8.67 -4.24 12.98
N GLY A 102 -9.77 -3.74 12.43
CA GLY A 102 -10.47 -4.36 11.29
C GLY A 102 -9.61 -4.39 10.03
N ASP A 103 -8.92 -3.28 9.72
CA ASP A 103 -7.93 -3.22 8.63
C ASP A 103 -6.81 -4.24 8.86
N GLY A 104 -6.37 -4.41 10.11
CA GLY A 104 -5.43 -5.46 10.53
C GLY A 104 -5.95 -6.88 10.28
N LEU A 105 -7.21 -7.19 10.61
CA LEU A 105 -7.81 -8.50 10.35
C LEU A 105 -7.90 -8.80 8.84
N VAL A 106 -8.33 -7.84 8.04
CA VAL A 106 -8.33 -7.95 6.57
C VAL A 106 -6.90 -8.15 6.06
N CYS A 107 -5.94 -7.37 6.55
CA CYS A 107 -4.52 -7.50 6.21
C CYS A 107 -4.00 -8.92 6.52
N ALA A 108 -4.27 -9.46 7.71
CA ALA A 108 -3.88 -10.81 8.09
C ALA A 108 -4.45 -11.87 7.13
N ARG A 109 -5.73 -11.78 6.79
CA ARG A 109 -6.36 -12.69 5.83
C ARG A 109 -5.70 -12.62 4.44
N HIS A 110 -5.43 -11.44 3.91
CA HIS A 110 -4.75 -11.29 2.62
C HIS A 110 -3.29 -11.74 2.66
N LEU A 111 -2.57 -11.47 3.75
CA LEU A 111 -1.19 -11.98 3.94
C LEU A 111 -1.15 -13.50 3.89
N LYS A 112 -2.12 -14.20 4.49
CA LYS A 112 -2.26 -15.66 4.38
C LYS A 112 -2.41 -16.08 2.91
N LEU A 113 -3.26 -15.41 2.14
CA LEU A 113 -3.45 -15.67 0.70
C LEU A 113 -2.18 -15.37 -0.12
N PHE A 114 -1.36 -14.41 0.29
CA PHE A 114 -0.06 -14.12 -0.32
C PHE A 114 1.03 -15.14 0.09
N GLY A 115 0.67 -16.14 0.89
CA GLY A 115 1.52 -17.21 1.37
C GLY A 115 2.49 -16.78 2.46
N TYR A 116 2.11 -15.77 3.26
CA TYR A 116 2.72 -15.50 4.57
C TYR A 116 2.08 -16.36 5.65
N GLU A 117 2.68 -16.36 6.83
CA GLU A 117 2.25 -17.09 8.02
C GLU A 117 1.86 -16.07 9.11
N PRO A 118 0.69 -15.41 8.97
CA PRO A 118 0.26 -14.41 9.94
C PRO A 118 -0.23 -15.08 11.23
N SER A 119 0.06 -14.46 12.37
CA SER A 119 -0.64 -14.65 13.65
C SER A 119 -1.33 -13.35 14.04
N VAL A 120 -2.49 -13.42 14.67
CA VAL A 120 -3.24 -12.25 15.13
C VAL A 120 -3.23 -12.16 16.64
N PHE A 121 -2.90 -11.00 17.20
CA PHE A 121 -3.19 -10.67 18.60
C PHE A 121 -4.31 -9.62 18.64
N TYR A 122 -5.48 -10.00 19.16
CA TYR A 122 -6.67 -9.14 19.21
C TYR A 122 -7.32 -9.14 20.60
N PRO A 123 -6.74 -8.41 21.59
CA PRO A 123 -7.09 -8.56 23.01
C PRO A 123 -8.46 -7.99 23.38
N LYS A 124 -8.98 -7.03 22.61
CA LYS A 124 -10.27 -6.40 22.85
C LYS A 124 -11.12 -6.46 21.59
N GLN A 125 -11.84 -7.55 21.44
CA GLN A 125 -12.66 -7.79 20.26
C GLN A 125 -13.93 -6.93 20.28
N SER A 126 -14.26 -6.35 19.13
CA SER A 126 -15.52 -5.61 18.96
C SER A 126 -16.68 -6.60 18.81
N ASN A 127 -17.79 -6.34 19.50
CA ASN A 127 -19.02 -7.14 19.40
C ASN A 127 -19.87 -6.78 18.17
N LYS A 128 -19.43 -5.85 17.32
CA LYS A 128 -20.19 -5.51 16.10
C LYS A 128 -20.04 -6.64 15.08
N PRO A 129 -21.12 -7.00 14.34
CA PRO A 129 -21.11 -8.13 13.40
C PRO A 129 -19.96 -8.10 12.37
N LEU A 130 -19.59 -6.91 11.88
CA LEU A 130 -18.47 -6.75 10.94
C LEU A 130 -17.17 -7.38 11.48
N PHE A 131 -16.76 -7.05 12.72
CA PHE A 131 -15.51 -7.55 13.27
C PHE A 131 -15.58 -9.02 13.66
N GLN A 132 -16.74 -9.50 14.10
CA GLN A 132 -16.97 -10.93 14.33
C GLN A 132 -16.82 -11.73 13.03
N ASN A 133 -17.37 -11.20 11.92
CA ASN A 133 -17.22 -11.81 10.60
C ASN A 133 -15.77 -11.80 10.13
N LEU A 134 -15.03 -10.71 10.31
CA LEU A 134 -13.60 -10.64 9.97
C LEU A 134 -12.76 -11.62 10.80
N THR A 135 -13.01 -11.72 12.11
CA THR A 135 -12.37 -12.71 12.98
C THR A 135 -12.67 -14.12 12.49
N LYS A 136 -13.94 -14.44 12.20
CA LYS A 136 -14.33 -15.74 11.66
C LYS A 136 -13.62 -16.04 10.35
N GLN A 137 -13.58 -15.09 9.41
CA GLN A 137 -12.86 -15.28 8.13
C GLN A 137 -11.38 -15.58 8.34
N CYS A 138 -10.70 -14.94 9.31
CA CYS A 138 -9.31 -15.27 9.64
C CYS A 138 -9.19 -16.68 10.21
N GLN A 139 -10.11 -17.10 11.08
CA GLN A 139 -10.13 -18.45 11.67
C GLN A 139 -10.37 -19.54 10.61
N GLU A 140 -11.30 -19.34 9.68
CA GLU A 140 -11.57 -20.25 8.56
C GLU A 140 -10.39 -20.32 7.56
N MET A 141 -9.50 -19.33 7.58
CA MET A 141 -8.24 -19.30 6.84
C MET A 141 -7.05 -19.86 7.64
N GLU A 142 -7.33 -20.49 8.80
CA GLU A 142 -6.34 -21.06 9.70
C GLU A 142 -5.26 -20.04 10.12
N VAL A 143 -5.69 -18.80 10.41
CA VAL A 143 -4.83 -17.77 11.01
C VAL A 143 -4.92 -17.91 12.52
N PRO A 144 -3.83 -18.25 13.23
CA PRO A 144 -3.84 -18.41 14.69
C PRO A 144 -4.09 -17.07 15.40
N PHE A 145 -4.89 -17.12 16.47
CA PHE A 145 -5.12 -15.99 17.37
C PHE A 145 -4.41 -16.22 18.70
N LEU A 146 -3.51 -15.30 19.07
CA LEU A 146 -2.80 -15.33 20.34
C LEU A 146 -3.71 -14.81 21.47
N SER A 147 -3.78 -15.56 22.57
CA SER A 147 -4.53 -15.16 23.77
C SER A 147 -3.82 -14.10 24.60
N PHE A 148 -2.50 -14.01 24.50
CA PHE A 148 -1.67 -12.99 25.13
C PHE A 148 -0.55 -12.56 24.17
N LEU A 149 -0.05 -11.33 24.36
CA LEU A 149 1.13 -10.87 23.64
C LEU A 149 2.38 -11.31 24.41
N PRO A 150 3.26 -12.13 23.80
CA PRO A 150 4.52 -12.54 24.42
C PRO A 150 5.44 -11.34 24.67
N ASP A 151 6.52 -11.56 25.41
CA ASP A 151 7.52 -10.51 25.59
C ASP A 151 8.22 -10.15 24.26
N SER A 152 8.86 -8.98 24.23
CA SER A 152 9.47 -8.43 23.04
C SER A 152 10.57 -9.31 22.43
N GLN A 153 11.26 -10.10 23.25
CA GLN A 153 12.34 -10.98 22.78
C GLN A 153 11.74 -12.19 22.05
N LEU A 154 10.73 -12.84 22.65
CA LEU A 154 10.04 -13.95 22.02
C LEU A 154 9.29 -13.53 20.74
N ILE A 155 8.71 -12.31 20.70
CA ILE A 155 8.18 -11.74 19.45
C ILE A 155 9.30 -11.64 18.41
N ALA A 156 10.44 -11.06 18.78
CA ALA A 156 11.57 -10.90 17.89
C ALA A 156 12.11 -12.25 17.39
N ASP A 157 12.11 -13.30 18.21
CA ASP A 157 12.62 -14.62 17.82
C ASP A 157 11.64 -15.40 16.93
N SER A 158 10.33 -15.15 17.08
CA SER A 158 9.28 -15.93 16.40
C SER A 158 8.78 -15.29 15.09
N TYR A 159 8.90 -13.97 14.95
CA TYR A 159 8.33 -13.24 13.81
C TYR A 159 9.39 -12.46 13.03
N ASN A 160 9.11 -12.21 11.75
CA ASN A 160 9.96 -11.34 10.92
C ASN A 160 9.49 -9.89 10.94
N VAL A 161 8.18 -9.66 11.06
CA VAL A 161 7.56 -8.32 11.02
C VAL A 161 6.39 -8.28 12.00
N VAL A 162 6.23 -7.14 12.68
CA VAL A 162 5.01 -6.81 13.43
C VAL A 162 4.20 -5.80 12.62
N VAL A 163 2.92 -6.08 12.38
CA VAL A 163 1.95 -5.12 11.85
C VAL A 163 1.22 -4.47 13.04
N ASP A 164 1.42 -3.17 13.19
CA ASP A 164 0.74 -2.33 14.17
C ASP A 164 -0.60 -1.84 13.60
N ALA A 165 -1.67 -2.48 14.06
CA ALA A 165 -3.05 -2.19 13.70
C ALA A 165 -3.88 -1.79 14.95
N LEU A 166 -3.24 -1.21 15.98
CA LEU A 166 -3.91 -0.91 17.24
C LEU A 166 -4.79 0.36 17.13
N PHE A 167 -4.22 1.48 16.71
CA PHE A 167 -4.88 2.78 16.75
C PHE A 167 -4.65 3.57 15.45
N GLY A 168 -5.74 3.95 14.77
CA GLY A 168 -5.69 4.80 13.58
C GLY A 168 -5.99 6.28 13.89
N PHE A 169 -6.27 7.09 12.86
CA PHE A 169 -6.44 8.55 12.99
C PHE A 169 -7.58 9.02 13.90
N SER A 170 -8.55 8.17 14.24
CA SER A 170 -9.62 8.53 15.18
C SER A 170 -9.19 8.41 16.65
N PHE A 171 -7.97 7.94 16.92
CA PHE A 171 -7.43 7.82 18.26
C PHE A 171 -7.19 9.19 18.88
N LYS A 172 -7.43 9.27 20.19
CA LYS A 172 -7.11 10.44 21.02
C LYS A 172 -6.27 9.95 22.21
N PRO A 173 -5.05 10.46 22.40
CA PRO A 173 -4.25 10.18 23.59
C PRO A 173 -4.98 10.54 24.89
N PRO A 174 -4.63 9.92 26.04
CA PRO A 174 -3.57 8.93 26.21
C PRO A 174 -4.00 7.50 25.82
N VAL A 175 -3.02 6.62 25.58
CA VAL A 175 -3.26 5.19 25.38
C VAL A 175 -3.90 4.61 26.64
N ARG A 176 -4.97 3.83 26.47
CA ARG A 176 -5.65 3.21 27.62
C ARG A 176 -4.73 2.18 28.31
N PRO A 177 -4.82 2.00 29.64
CA PRO A 177 -3.92 1.12 30.39
C PRO A 177 -3.81 -0.30 29.81
N GLU A 178 -4.90 -0.85 29.29
CA GLU A 178 -4.90 -2.22 28.74
C GLU A 178 -4.05 -2.39 27.45
N PHE A 179 -3.71 -1.29 26.77
CA PHE A 179 -2.86 -1.28 25.58
C PHE A 179 -1.47 -0.67 25.84
N ALA A 180 -1.22 -0.14 27.04
CA ALA A 180 0.08 0.46 27.39
C ALA A 180 1.20 -0.60 27.36
N ASP A 181 1.00 -1.75 28.02
CA ASP A 181 1.94 -2.88 28.00
C ASP A 181 2.14 -3.45 26.58
N VAL A 182 1.06 -3.53 25.81
CA VAL A 182 1.09 -3.99 24.41
C VAL A 182 1.99 -3.09 23.57
N LEU A 183 1.78 -1.77 23.65
CA LEU A 183 2.59 -0.81 22.90
C LEU A 183 4.04 -0.80 23.38
N ASP A 184 4.28 -0.90 24.69
CA ASP A 184 5.63 -0.99 25.26
C ASP A 184 6.39 -2.23 24.78
N LYS A 185 5.73 -3.38 24.67
CA LYS A 185 6.32 -4.59 24.08
C LYS A 185 6.66 -4.40 22.61
N ILE A 186 5.73 -3.85 21.81
CA ILE A 186 5.96 -3.60 20.38
C ILE A 186 7.11 -2.61 20.16
N LYS A 187 7.20 -1.53 20.96
CA LYS A 187 8.30 -0.55 20.88
C LYS A 187 9.69 -1.17 21.12
N LYS A 188 9.76 -2.25 21.90
CA LYS A 188 11.02 -2.88 22.32
C LYS A 188 11.49 -4.00 21.37
N VAL A 189 10.65 -4.45 20.43
CA VAL A 189 11.04 -5.52 19.50
C VAL A 189 12.22 -5.07 18.62
N LYS A 190 13.08 -6.02 18.25
CA LYS A 190 14.27 -5.78 17.41
C LYS A 190 14.06 -6.20 15.95
N ILE A 191 12.81 -6.30 15.53
CA ILE A 191 12.38 -6.61 14.16
C ILE A 191 11.58 -5.43 13.59
N PRO A 192 11.44 -5.32 12.26
CA PRO A 192 10.66 -4.26 11.64
C PRO A 192 9.20 -4.21 12.12
N VAL A 193 8.70 -2.98 12.31
CA VAL A 193 7.29 -2.69 12.57
C VAL A 193 6.69 -1.98 11.36
N ALA A 194 5.50 -2.41 10.93
CA ALA A 194 4.70 -1.79 9.89
C ALA A 194 3.40 -1.23 10.49
N SER A 195 3.25 0.08 10.56
CA SER A 195 2.05 0.71 11.11
C SER A 195 1.00 1.00 10.04
N ILE A 196 -0.25 0.66 10.35
CA ILE A 196 -1.42 0.97 9.54
C ILE A 196 -1.90 2.38 9.89
N ASP A 197 -2.00 3.21 8.85
CA ASP A 197 -2.50 4.57 8.84
C ASP A 197 -1.64 5.61 9.59
N ILE A 198 -1.46 5.40 10.89
CA ILE A 198 -0.66 6.19 11.81
C ILE A 198 0.03 5.23 12.79
N PRO A 199 1.28 5.48 13.21
CA PRO A 199 1.90 4.68 14.26
C PRO A 199 1.12 4.80 15.58
N SER A 200 0.73 3.68 16.16
CA SER A 200 -0.12 3.66 17.35
C SER A 200 0.51 4.41 18.51
N GLY A 201 -0.28 5.28 19.15
CA GLY A 201 0.16 6.14 20.24
C GLY A 201 0.72 7.50 19.82
N TRP A 202 0.90 7.76 18.53
CA TRP A 202 1.26 9.09 18.03
C TRP A 202 0.08 10.05 18.11
N ASP A 203 0.37 11.34 18.31
CA ASP A 203 -0.59 12.40 17.99
C ASP A 203 -0.78 12.47 16.47
N VAL A 204 -2.03 12.63 16.02
CA VAL A 204 -2.42 12.54 14.60
C VAL A 204 -1.82 13.66 13.76
N GLU A 205 -1.45 14.78 14.39
CA GLU A 205 -0.90 15.94 13.69
C GLU A 205 0.56 16.20 14.03
N ASN A 206 0.92 16.08 15.31
CA ASN A 206 2.24 16.40 15.83
C ASN A 206 3.21 15.21 15.82
N GLY A 207 2.71 13.99 15.61
CA GLY A 207 3.52 12.77 15.62
C GLY A 207 3.84 12.26 17.03
N GLY A 208 4.84 11.38 17.10
CA GLY A 208 5.37 10.85 18.35
C GLY A 208 6.71 11.50 18.72
N ASP A 209 7.04 11.47 20.00
CA ASP A 209 8.37 11.82 20.50
C ASP A 209 9.38 10.68 20.23
N THR A 210 10.58 10.77 20.82
CA THR A 210 11.65 9.76 20.67
C THR A 210 11.34 8.43 21.36
N GLU A 211 10.45 8.43 22.36
CA GLU A 211 10.04 7.24 23.11
C GLU A 211 8.78 6.59 22.52
N ALA A 212 8.16 7.25 21.54
CA ALA A 212 7.05 6.71 20.78
C ALA A 212 7.49 5.58 19.83
N LEU A 213 6.52 4.81 19.35
CA LEU A 213 6.76 3.75 18.37
C LEU A 213 7.39 4.31 17.09
N GLN A 214 8.50 3.72 16.65
CA GLN A 214 9.22 4.12 15.44
C GLN A 214 9.12 3.00 14.39
N PRO A 215 8.07 2.98 13.54
CA PRO A 215 7.93 1.94 12.55
C PRO A 215 8.93 2.09 11.41
N GLU A 216 9.36 0.95 10.85
CA GLU A 216 10.18 0.94 9.62
C GLU A 216 9.30 1.16 8.39
N CYS A 217 8.03 0.73 8.43
CA CYS A 217 7.06 0.92 7.36
C CYS A 217 5.81 1.63 7.88
N LEU A 218 5.32 2.62 7.14
CA LEU A 218 4.04 3.28 7.39
C LEU A 218 3.17 3.16 6.14
N VAL A 219 1.94 2.66 6.31
CA VAL A 219 0.95 2.59 5.23
C VAL A 219 -0.16 3.59 5.52
N SER A 220 -0.05 4.79 4.97
CA SER A 220 -1.13 5.79 5.08
C SER A 220 -2.32 5.37 4.22
N LEU A 221 -3.53 5.45 4.77
CA LEU A 221 -4.76 5.12 4.05
C LEU A 221 -5.48 6.40 3.60
N THR A 222 -6.06 6.36 2.39
CA THR A 222 -6.79 7.49 1.75
C THR A 222 -5.86 8.65 1.35
N ALA A 223 -5.20 9.25 2.33
CA ALA A 223 -4.14 10.24 2.22
C ALA A 223 -3.29 10.23 3.50
N PRO A 224 -2.01 10.65 3.46
CA PRO A 224 -1.18 10.73 4.66
C PRO A 224 -1.73 11.72 5.68
N LYS A 225 -1.63 11.40 6.98
CA LYS A 225 -1.98 12.34 8.07
C LYS A 225 -0.79 13.21 8.45
N LEU A 226 -1.03 14.38 9.03
CA LEU A 226 0.00 15.36 9.37
C LEU A 226 1.18 14.78 10.17
N CYS A 227 0.91 13.88 11.11
CA CYS A 227 1.93 13.17 11.89
C CYS A 227 2.97 12.45 11.05
N SER A 228 2.61 11.97 9.86
CA SER A 228 3.51 11.22 8.98
C SER A 228 4.63 12.09 8.40
N ARG A 229 4.58 13.42 8.55
CA ARG A 229 5.75 14.29 8.30
C ARG A 229 6.93 13.97 9.21
N ASN A 230 6.66 13.40 10.39
CA ASN A 230 7.67 13.03 11.37
C ASN A 230 8.13 11.57 11.17
N PHE A 231 7.58 10.86 10.18
CA PHE A 231 8.00 9.49 9.87
C PHE A 231 9.44 9.47 9.35
N LYS A 232 10.28 8.64 9.98
CA LYS A 232 11.70 8.47 9.64
C LYS A 232 12.05 7.05 9.17
N GLY A 233 11.04 6.19 9.03
CA GLY A 233 11.23 4.82 8.60
C GLY A 233 11.61 4.72 7.13
N ARG A 234 11.84 3.48 6.68
CA ARG A 234 12.34 3.16 5.35
C ARG A 234 11.28 3.23 4.26
N TRP A 235 10.04 2.85 4.59
CA TRP A 235 8.96 2.67 3.61
C TRP A 235 7.73 3.48 4.00
N HIS A 236 7.38 4.50 3.22
CA HIS A 236 6.09 5.19 3.37
C HIS A 236 5.21 4.89 2.17
N TRP A 237 4.24 4.01 2.35
CA TRP A 237 3.25 3.67 1.33
C TRP A 237 1.97 4.49 1.52
N LEU A 238 1.34 4.81 0.40
CA LEU A 238 -0.03 5.29 0.33
C LEU A 238 -0.90 4.15 -0.22
N GLY A 239 -1.91 3.73 0.53
CA GLY A 239 -2.91 2.73 0.15
C GLY A 239 -4.33 3.30 0.19
N GLY A 240 -5.31 2.44 -0.08
CA GLY A 240 -6.71 2.85 -0.15
C GLY A 240 -7.02 3.58 -1.48
N ARG A 241 -6.74 2.90 -2.60
CA ARG A 241 -7.03 3.37 -3.96
C ARG A 241 -8.54 3.31 -4.27
N PHE A 242 -9.34 4.08 -3.53
CA PHE A 242 -10.79 4.20 -3.70
C PHE A 242 -11.27 5.66 -3.68
N VAL A 243 -10.37 6.62 -3.47
CA VAL A 243 -10.73 8.04 -3.36
C VAL A 243 -11.32 8.55 -4.68
N PRO A 244 -12.59 8.99 -4.71
CA PRO A 244 -13.21 9.52 -5.91
C PRO A 244 -12.48 10.78 -6.41
N PRO A 245 -12.30 10.98 -7.73
CA PRO A 245 -11.60 12.16 -8.26
C PRO A 245 -12.20 13.50 -7.80
N ALA A 246 -13.53 13.58 -7.68
CA ALA A 246 -14.22 14.77 -7.19
C ALA A 246 -13.87 15.07 -5.72
N LEU A 247 -13.80 14.05 -4.87
CA LEU A 247 -13.39 14.18 -3.47
C LEU A 247 -11.92 14.60 -3.36
N ALA A 248 -11.05 13.96 -4.16
CA ALA A 248 -9.63 14.31 -4.19
C ALA A 248 -9.39 15.77 -4.64
N ALA A 249 -10.19 16.26 -5.59
CA ALA A 249 -10.15 17.65 -6.03
C ALA A 249 -10.70 18.60 -4.95
N LYS A 250 -11.84 18.28 -4.33
CA LYS A 250 -12.49 19.07 -3.26
C LYS A 250 -11.56 19.35 -2.09
N TYR A 251 -10.74 18.37 -1.69
CA TYR A 251 -9.80 18.50 -0.58
C TYR A 251 -8.37 18.83 -0.98
N GLU A 252 -8.12 19.04 -2.29
CA GLU A 252 -6.79 19.29 -2.86
C GLU A 252 -5.75 18.26 -2.42
N LEU A 253 -6.14 16.97 -2.46
CA LEU A 253 -5.31 15.89 -1.90
C LEU A 253 -3.99 15.70 -2.65
N ASN A 254 -3.93 16.06 -3.93
CA ASN A 254 -2.75 15.91 -4.78
C ASN A 254 -2.18 14.47 -4.73
N LEU A 255 -3.06 13.47 -4.77
CA LEU A 255 -2.67 12.06 -4.69
C LEU A 255 -1.80 11.68 -5.89
N PRO A 256 -0.68 10.96 -5.69
CA PRO A 256 0.13 10.47 -6.79
C PRO A 256 -0.65 9.45 -7.62
N PRO A 257 -0.32 9.30 -8.93
CA PRO A 257 -0.90 8.25 -9.74
C PRO A 257 -0.45 6.87 -9.22
N TYR A 258 -1.39 5.97 -9.04
CA TYR A 258 -1.11 4.57 -8.73
C TYR A 258 -0.69 3.83 -10.01
N PRO A 259 0.47 3.14 -10.04
CA PRO A 259 0.93 2.45 -11.23
C PRO A 259 -0.01 1.30 -11.63
N GLY A 260 -0.43 1.23 -12.90
CA GLY A 260 -1.23 0.12 -13.42
C GLY A 260 -2.44 -0.21 -12.53
N THR A 261 -2.51 -1.46 -12.07
CA THR A 261 -3.56 -2.00 -11.17
C THR A 261 -3.14 -2.04 -9.69
N GLU A 262 -2.03 -1.41 -9.33
CA GLU A 262 -1.54 -1.40 -7.94
C GLU A 262 -2.52 -0.71 -7.00
N CYS A 263 -2.71 -1.28 -5.80
CA CYS A 263 -3.57 -0.71 -4.76
C CYS A 263 -2.81 0.13 -3.73
N CYS A 264 -1.47 0.12 -3.79
CA CYS A 264 -0.60 0.99 -2.99
C CYS A 264 0.51 1.61 -3.86
N VAL A 265 1.03 2.77 -3.44
CA VAL A 265 2.12 3.49 -4.11
C VAL A 265 3.12 4.03 -3.08
N LEU A 266 4.41 3.92 -3.36
CA LEU A 266 5.47 4.36 -2.46
C LEU A 266 5.65 5.89 -2.55
N LEU A 267 5.53 6.61 -1.43
CA LEU A 267 5.65 8.07 -1.35
C LEU A 267 7.09 8.55 -1.24
N THR A 268 7.91 7.86 -0.45
CA THR A 268 9.35 8.10 -0.35
C THR A 268 10.11 6.90 -0.89
N PRO A 269 10.72 7.00 -2.09
CA PRO A 269 11.67 5.98 -2.51
C PRO A 269 12.85 5.98 -1.54
N PRO A 270 13.42 4.82 -1.17
CA PRO A 270 14.57 4.81 -0.27
C PRO A 270 15.73 5.54 -0.96
N ALA A 271 16.55 6.23 -0.17
CA ALA A 271 17.65 7.08 -0.65
C ALA A 271 18.69 6.41 -1.59
N ARG A 272 18.58 5.08 -1.81
CA ARG A 272 19.45 4.28 -2.67
C ARG A 272 18.75 3.68 -3.91
N TRP A 273 17.48 4.03 -4.15
CA TRP A 273 16.70 3.48 -5.25
C TRP A 273 16.51 4.56 -6.30
N HIS A 274 17.37 4.54 -7.32
CA HIS A 274 17.07 5.23 -8.57
C HIS A 274 16.08 4.38 -9.36
N TRP A 275 14.88 4.90 -9.58
CA TRP A 275 13.98 4.33 -10.57
C TRP A 275 14.58 4.57 -11.96
N LEU A 276 15.12 3.52 -12.59
CA LEU A 276 15.23 3.46 -14.03
C LEU A 276 13.94 2.82 -14.55
N GLY A 277 12.96 3.62 -14.95
CA GLY A 277 11.71 3.02 -15.42
C GLY A 277 10.67 3.99 -15.95
N GLY A 278 10.86 4.45 -17.19
CA GLY A 278 9.87 5.25 -17.89
C GLY A 278 10.17 5.40 -19.38
N ARG A 279 10.49 4.31 -20.09
CA ARG A 279 10.29 4.09 -21.53
C ARG A 279 10.86 2.73 -21.92
N PHE A 280 10.09 1.99 -22.70
CA PHE A 280 10.53 0.81 -23.44
C PHE A 280 11.78 1.19 -24.24
N VAL A 281 12.95 0.62 -23.95
CA VAL A 281 14.14 0.75 -24.80
C VAL A 281 13.99 -0.30 -25.89
N PRO A 282 13.78 0.06 -27.17
CA PRO A 282 13.66 -0.93 -28.23
C PRO A 282 14.92 -1.80 -28.29
N PRO A 283 14.83 -3.12 -28.58
CA PRO A 283 15.99 -4.01 -28.63
C PRO A 283 17.11 -3.50 -29.56
N ALA A 284 16.75 -2.87 -30.67
CA ALA A 284 17.70 -2.26 -31.60
C ALA A 284 18.50 -1.09 -30.99
N LEU A 285 17.88 -0.34 -30.06
CA LEU A 285 18.54 0.76 -29.35
C LEU A 285 19.45 0.23 -28.23
N ALA A 286 19.00 -0.79 -27.50
CA ALA A 286 19.80 -1.45 -26.48
C ALA A 286 21.07 -2.07 -27.07
N ALA A 287 20.95 -2.73 -28.22
CA ALA A 287 22.09 -3.28 -28.96
C ALA A 287 23.03 -2.18 -29.49
N LYS A 288 22.48 -1.07 -30.01
CA LYS A 288 23.29 0.05 -30.53
C LYS A 288 24.17 0.73 -29.47
N TYR A 289 23.72 0.73 -28.21
CA TYR A 289 24.40 1.41 -27.10
C TYR A 289 24.96 0.43 -26.05
N GLU A 290 25.03 -0.88 -26.36
CA GLU A 290 25.56 -1.92 -25.47
C GLU A 290 24.96 -1.92 -24.05
N LEU A 291 23.66 -1.62 -23.94
CA LEU A 291 22.98 -1.56 -22.65
C LEU A 291 22.70 -2.97 -22.14
N ASN A 292 23.36 -3.35 -21.04
CA ASN A 292 23.17 -4.65 -20.39
C ASN A 292 21.94 -4.61 -19.48
N LEU A 293 20.75 -4.72 -20.08
CA LEU A 293 19.47 -4.69 -19.35
C LEU A 293 19.12 -6.10 -18.82
N PRO A 294 18.70 -6.24 -17.55
CA PRO A 294 18.26 -7.52 -17.00
C PRO A 294 17.00 -8.03 -17.72
N PRO A 295 16.77 -9.35 -17.77
CA PRO A 295 15.54 -9.91 -18.33
C PRO A 295 14.33 -9.45 -17.51
N TYR A 296 13.28 -8.97 -18.19
CA TYR A 296 12.02 -8.56 -17.56
C TYR A 296 11.20 -9.80 -17.20
N PRO A 297 10.90 -10.08 -15.91
CA PRO A 297 10.01 -11.16 -15.54
C PRO A 297 8.55 -10.68 -15.63
N GLY A 298 7.87 -11.00 -16.73
CA GLY A 298 6.41 -10.81 -16.86
C GLY A 298 5.95 -9.44 -17.40
N THR A 299 4.71 -9.05 -17.07
CA THR A 299 4.01 -7.83 -17.56
C THR A 299 4.44 -6.53 -16.84
N GLU A 300 5.54 -6.56 -16.09
CA GLU A 300 5.98 -5.41 -15.29
C GLU A 300 6.75 -4.38 -16.14
N CYS A 301 6.46 -3.09 -15.94
CA CYS A 301 7.09 -1.99 -16.68
C CYS A 301 8.45 -1.54 -16.13
N CYS A 302 8.95 -2.16 -15.05
CA CYS A 302 10.19 -1.79 -14.36
C CYS A 302 10.94 -3.04 -13.87
N VAL A 303 12.27 -3.04 -13.95
CA VAL A 303 13.11 -4.11 -13.38
C VAL A 303 13.97 -3.53 -12.27
N LEU A 304 14.00 -4.25 -11.15
CA LEU A 304 14.88 -3.97 -10.02
C LEU A 304 16.33 -4.35 -10.36
N LEU A 305 17.25 -3.39 -10.28
CA LEU A 305 18.69 -3.68 -10.28
C LEU A 305 19.20 -3.77 -8.84
N THR A 306 19.71 -4.94 -8.47
CA THR A 306 20.49 -5.10 -7.24
C THR A 306 21.92 -4.57 -7.47
N PRO A 307 22.56 -3.95 -6.46
CA PRO A 307 23.95 -3.53 -6.59
C PRO A 307 24.88 -4.75 -6.75
N PRO A 308 26.00 -4.63 -7.48
CA PRO A 308 27.02 -5.67 -7.49
C PRO A 308 27.55 -5.89 -6.08
N ALA A 309 27.76 -7.15 -5.71
CA ALA A 309 28.34 -7.52 -4.42
C ALA A 309 29.69 -6.79 -4.25
N SER A 310 29.86 -6.09 -3.14
CA SER A 310 31.12 -5.43 -2.80
C SER A 310 32.21 -6.49 -2.61
N SER A 311 33.19 -6.49 -3.51
CA SER A 311 34.48 -7.18 -3.38
C SER A 311 35.36 -6.51 -2.32
#